data_AF-A0A935V2E3-F1
#
_entry.id   AF-A0A935V2E3-F1
#
_cell.length_a   1.000
_cell.length_b   1.000
_cell.length_c   1.000
_cell.angle_alpha   90.00
_cell.angle_beta   90.00
_cell.angle_gamma   90.00
#
_symmetry.space_group_name_H-M   'P 1'
#
loop_
_entity.id
_entity.type
_entity.pdbx_description
1 polymer ?
#
loop_
_entity_poly.entity_id
_entity_poly.type
_entity_poly.pdbx_seq_one_letter_code
_entity_poly.pdbx_strand_id
1 'polypeptide(L)'
;MATNDDMNKALLLAGLIGLGAMAYTSNQRRREFDSSLREQLQAEGLEFISAELGRGPSNEPVWMVTLTHPFRGLQRYSVSFAPEDEPYAIKTMNSLVGRILTKANVRIAK
;
A
#
# COMPACT_ATOMS: atom_id res chain seq x y z
N MET A 1 42.52 15.04 -20.82
CA MET A 1 42.54 15.00 -19.35
C MET A 1 41.11 15.31 -18.90
N ALA A 2 40.28 14.27 -18.72
CA ALA A 2 38.90 14.44 -18.29
C ALA A 2 38.91 14.68 -16.79
N THR A 3 38.60 15.90 -16.38
CA THR A 3 38.63 16.36 -15.00
C THR A 3 37.60 15.62 -14.16
N ASN A 4 37.94 15.28 -12.91
CA ASN A 4 37.07 14.64 -11.90
C ASN A 4 35.70 15.33 -11.71
N ASP A 5 35.53 16.54 -12.21
CA ASP A 5 34.28 17.32 -12.23
C ASP A 5 33.17 16.66 -13.08
N ASP A 6 33.50 16.05 -14.22
CA ASP A 6 32.52 15.43 -15.13
C ASP A 6 32.00 14.08 -14.58
N MET A 7 32.86 13.32 -13.89
CA MET A 7 32.46 12.07 -13.23
C MET A 7 31.51 12.31 -12.06
N ASN A 8 31.71 13.38 -11.28
CA ASN A 8 30.81 13.74 -10.18
C ASN A 8 29.46 14.26 -10.69
N LYS A 9 29.42 15.02 -11.79
CA LYS A 9 28.16 15.47 -12.41
C LYS A 9 27.36 14.32 -13.02
N ALA A 10 28.03 13.36 -13.65
CA ALA A 10 27.38 12.15 -14.17
C ALA A 10 26.79 11.27 -13.05
N LEU A 11 27.49 11.16 -11.91
CA LEU A 11 27.02 10.39 -10.75
C LEU A 11 25.83 11.06 -10.06
N LEU A 12 25.85 12.40 -9.92
CA LEU A 12 24.73 13.18 -9.38
C LEU A 12 23.49 13.12 -10.29
N LEU A 13 23.68 13.17 -11.60
CA LEU A 13 22.59 13.05 -12.58
C LEU A 13 21.98 11.65 -12.59
N ALA A 14 22.81 10.59 -12.53
CA ALA A 14 22.34 9.21 -12.41
C ALA A 14 21.60 8.96 -11.08
N GLY A 15 22.07 9.56 -9.98
CA GLY A 15 21.42 9.50 -8.67
C GLY A 15 20.02 10.14 -8.66
N LEU A 16 19.85 11.28 -9.33
CA LEU A 16 18.56 11.99 -9.43
C LEU A 16 17.56 11.28 -10.36
N ILE A 17 18.03 10.73 -11.48
CA ILE A 17 17.17 9.99 -12.42
C ILE A 17 16.73 8.65 -11.81
N GLY A 18 17.62 7.95 -11.09
CA GLY A 18 17.31 6.70 -10.40
C GLY A 18 16.29 6.86 -9.27
N LEU A 19 16.40 7.91 -8.46
CA LEU A 19 15.45 8.21 -7.38
C LEU A 19 14.07 8.63 -7.92
N GLY A 20 14.03 9.42 -9.01
CA GLY A 20 12.78 9.84 -9.64
C GLY A 20 11.98 8.69 -10.25
N ALA A 21 12.65 7.75 -10.93
CA ALA A 21 12.00 6.59 -11.53
C ALA A 21 11.46 5.59 -10.49
N MET A 22 12.19 5.37 -9.39
CA MET A 22 11.72 4.51 -8.28
C MET A 22 10.55 5.14 -7.52
N ALA A 23 10.56 6.46 -7.30
CA ALA A 23 9.44 7.16 -6.67
C ALA A 23 8.20 7.21 -7.57
N TYR A 24 8.38 7.39 -8.88
CA TYR A 24 7.28 7.38 -9.85
C TYR A 24 6.60 6.00 -9.94
N THR A 25 7.38 4.94 -10.07
CA THR A 25 6.87 3.56 -10.10
C THR A 25 6.22 3.16 -8.78
N SER A 26 6.77 3.59 -7.64
CA SER A 26 6.16 3.37 -6.32
C SER A 26 4.82 4.09 -6.16
N ASN A 27 4.69 5.33 -6.64
CA ASN A 27 3.42 6.07 -6.60
C ASN A 27 2.37 5.48 -7.53
N GLN A 28 2.78 5.02 -8.71
CA GLN A 28 1.88 4.35 -9.65
C GLN A 28 1.36 3.03 -9.07
N ARG A 29 2.26 2.16 -8.57
CA ARG A 29 1.87 0.91 -7.91
C ARG A 29 0.95 1.14 -6.71
N ARG A 30 1.20 2.18 -5.92
CA ARG A 30 0.32 2.59 -4.83
C ARG A 30 -1.07 2.97 -5.31
N ARG A 31 -1.18 3.77 -6.38
CA ARG A 31 -2.48 4.18 -6.93
C ARG A 31 -3.27 3.00 -7.50
N GLU A 32 -2.60 2.12 -8.23
CA GLU A 32 -3.19 0.90 -8.77
C GLU A 32 -3.68 -0.01 -7.63
N PHE A 33 -2.85 -0.18 -6.59
CA PHE A 33 -3.22 -0.91 -5.38
C PHE A 33 -4.44 -0.31 -4.66
N ASP A 34 -4.44 1.01 -4.43
CA ASP A 34 -5.55 1.70 -3.76
C ASP A 34 -6.85 1.62 -4.59
N SER A 35 -6.75 1.67 -5.92
CA SER A 35 -7.88 1.49 -6.83
C SER A 35 -8.46 0.07 -6.75
N SER A 36 -7.61 -0.95 -6.85
CA SER A 36 -8.04 -2.34 -6.75
C SER A 36 -8.57 -2.69 -5.36
N LEU A 37 -7.97 -2.13 -4.30
CA LEU A 37 -8.44 -2.30 -2.92
C LEU A 37 -9.83 -1.66 -2.75
N ARG A 38 -10.04 -0.46 -3.31
CA ARG A 38 -11.36 0.21 -3.31
C ARG A 38 -12.41 -0.64 -4.00
N GLU A 39 -12.14 -1.13 -5.21
CA GLU A 39 -13.09 -1.95 -5.98
C GLU A 39 -13.51 -3.22 -5.23
N GLN A 40 -12.54 -3.94 -4.65
CA GLN A 40 -12.82 -5.16 -3.90
C GLN A 40 -13.61 -4.89 -2.62
N LEU A 41 -13.29 -3.83 -1.88
CA LEU A 41 -14.03 -3.47 -0.67
C LEU A 41 -15.44 -2.95 -0.99
N GLN A 42 -15.60 -2.18 -2.07
CA GLN A 42 -16.90 -1.68 -2.52
C GLN A 42 -17.83 -2.80 -3.00
N ALA A 43 -17.28 -3.83 -3.66
CA ALA A 43 -18.05 -5.02 -4.03
C ALA A 43 -18.69 -5.71 -2.81
N GLU A 44 -18.07 -5.58 -1.64
CA GLU A 44 -18.54 -6.10 -0.36
C GLU A 44 -19.36 -5.06 0.46
N GLY A 45 -19.69 -3.91 -0.15
CA GLY A 45 -20.47 -2.85 0.47
C GLY A 45 -19.68 -1.96 1.45
N LEU A 46 -18.35 -2.01 1.44
CA LEU A 46 -17.48 -1.17 2.26
C LEU A 46 -16.92 0.00 1.43
N GLU A 47 -17.02 1.22 1.95
CA GLU A 47 -16.48 2.39 1.27
C GLU A 47 -15.02 2.62 1.68
N PHE A 48 -14.08 2.47 0.75
CA PHE A 48 -12.67 2.72 1.00
C PHE A 48 -12.35 4.22 1.11
N ILE A 49 -11.68 4.62 2.20
CA ILE A 49 -11.22 6.01 2.43
C ILE A 49 -9.71 6.13 2.22
N SER A 50 -8.91 5.33 2.93
CA SER A 50 -7.45 5.39 2.85
C SER A 50 -6.76 4.09 3.24
N ALA A 51 -5.57 3.86 2.69
CA ALA A 51 -4.64 2.81 3.10
C ALA A 51 -3.25 3.42 3.30
N GLU A 52 -2.64 3.12 4.44
CA GLU A 52 -1.32 3.63 4.81
C GLU A 52 -0.47 2.48 5.35
N LEU A 53 0.81 2.49 4.98
CA LEU A 53 1.80 1.62 5.60
C LEU A 53 2.28 2.26 6.89
N GLY A 54 2.31 1.47 7.95
CA GLY A 54 2.79 1.89 9.26
C GLY A 54 3.60 0.78 9.92
N ARG A 55 3.86 0.98 11.21
CA ARG A 55 4.47 -0.03 12.06
C ARG A 55 3.56 -0.36 13.24
N GLY A 56 3.45 -1.64 13.54
CA GLY A 56 2.74 -2.15 14.70
C GLY A 56 3.54 -1.98 16.01
N PRO A 57 2.94 -2.35 17.15
CA PRO A 57 3.58 -2.21 18.46
C PRO A 57 4.88 -3.01 18.63
N SER A 58 5.07 -4.08 17.86
CA SER A 58 6.28 -4.90 17.87
C SER A 58 7.23 -4.54 16.71
N ASN A 59 7.07 -3.35 16.12
CA ASN A 59 7.84 -2.84 14.99
C ASN A 59 7.63 -3.64 13.67
N GLU A 60 6.61 -4.49 13.61
CA GLU A 60 6.20 -5.24 12.43
C GLU A 60 5.50 -4.32 11.41
N PRO A 61 5.61 -4.58 10.10
CA PRO A 61 4.92 -3.77 9.12
C PRO A 61 3.42 -4.06 9.12
N VAL A 62 2.63 -2.99 9.08
CA VAL A 62 1.16 -3.07 9.10
C VAL A 62 0.55 -2.19 8.02
N TRP A 63 -0.55 -2.67 7.45
CA TRP A 63 -1.49 -1.85 6.70
C TRP A 63 -2.54 -1.28 7.66
N MET A 64 -2.64 0.05 7.68
CA MET A 64 -3.71 0.79 8.33
C MET A 64 -4.73 1.19 7.28
N VAL A 65 -5.91 0.56 7.31
CA VAL A 65 -6.96 0.80 6.33
C VAL A 65 -8.16 1.45 7.00
N THR A 66 -8.58 2.59 6.48
CA THR A 66 -9.78 3.32 6.92
C THR A 66 -10.87 3.12 5.89
N LEU A 67 -12.05 2.69 6.35
CA LEU A 67 -13.22 2.45 5.50
C LEU A 67 -14.52 2.82 6.23
N THR A 68 -15.57 3.16 5.49
CA THR A 68 -16.92 3.31 6.01
C THR A 68 -17.66 2.00 5.88
N HIS A 69 -18.12 1.46 7.01
CA HIS A 69 -18.98 0.29 7.07
C HIS A 69 -20.45 0.73 7.10
N PRO A 70 -21.35 0.12 6.31
CA PRO A 70 -22.74 0.59 6.16
C PRO A 70 -23.51 0.59 7.50
N PHE A 71 -23.21 -0.36 8.38
CA PHE A 71 -23.87 -0.49 9.68
C PHE A 71 -23.09 0.07 10.87
N ARG A 72 -21.79 0.35 10.70
CA ARG A 72 -20.88 0.69 11.82
C ARG A 72 -20.19 2.05 11.63
N GLY A 73 -20.46 2.74 10.53
CA GLY A 73 -19.83 4.00 10.18
C GLY A 73 -18.34 3.83 9.89
N LEU A 74 -17.58 4.89 10.12
CA LEU A 74 -16.13 4.93 9.88
C LEU A 74 -15.39 3.96 10.81
N GLN A 75 -14.56 3.09 10.24
CA GLN A 75 -13.78 2.08 10.95
C GLN A 75 -12.33 2.08 10.44
N ARG A 76 -11.38 1.82 11.34
CA ARG A 76 -9.96 1.68 11.02
C ARG A 76 -9.48 0.29 11.40
N TYR A 77 -8.84 -0.39 10.46
CA TYR A 77 -8.29 -1.73 10.63
C TYR A 77 -6.77 -1.68 10.54
N SER A 78 -6.10 -2.34 11.48
CA SER A 78 -4.66 -2.60 11.41
C SER A 78 -4.45 -4.07 11.05
N VAL A 79 -3.69 -4.32 9.98
CA VAL A 79 -3.43 -5.67 9.45
C VAL A 79 -1.93 -5.83 9.24
N SER A 80 -1.30 -6.71 10.03
CA SER A 80 0.11 -7.07 9.83
C SER A 80 0.29 -7.95 8.60
N PHE A 81 1.46 -7.83 7.98
CA PHE A 81 1.96 -8.70 6.90
C PHE A 81 3.42 -9.08 7.17
N ALA A 82 3.96 -10.04 6.43
CA ALA A 82 5.32 -10.50 6.66
C ALA A 82 6.32 -9.41 6.22
N PRO A 83 7.42 -9.16 6.95
CA PRO A 83 8.44 -8.18 6.56
C PRO A 83 9.04 -8.40 5.17
N GLU A 84 9.09 -9.64 4.73
CA GLU A 84 9.57 -10.06 3.41
C GLU A 84 8.54 -9.92 2.28
N ASP A 85 7.26 -9.72 2.59
CA ASP A 85 6.22 -9.55 1.58
C ASP A 85 6.30 -8.15 0.95
N GLU A 86 6.20 -8.09 -0.38
CA GLU A 86 6.10 -6.80 -1.09
C GLU A 86 4.73 -6.15 -0.78
N PRO A 87 4.69 -4.92 -0.22
CA PRO A 87 3.44 -4.32 0.25
C PRO A 87 2.37 -4.13 -0.83
N TYR A 88 2.80 -3.83 -2.06
CA TYR A 88 1.94 -3.53 -3.21
C TYR A 88 1.73 -4.73 -4.14
N ALA A 89 2.17 -5.93 -3.76
CA ALA A 89 1.93 -7.13 -4.56
C ALA A 89 0.46 -7.60 -4.47
N ILE A 90 -0.03 -8.20 -5.55
CA ILE A 90 -1.40 -8.74 -5.65
C ILE A 90 -1.68 -9.76 -4.53
N LYS A 91 -0.70 -10.61 -4.19
CA LYS A 91 -0.83 -11.59 -3.09
C LYS A 91 -1.08 -10.90 -1.75
N THR A 92 -0.34 -9.82 -1.46
CA THR A 92 -0.47 -9.02 -0.24
C THR A 92 -1.83 -8.33 -0.18
N MET A 93 -2.30 -7.77 -1.31
CA MET A 93 -3.63 -7.17 -1.45
C MET A 93 -4.74 -8.17 -1.12
N ASN A 94 -4.73 -9.35 -1.74
CA ASN A 94 -5.76 -10.38 -1.52
C ASN A 94 -5.78 -10.83 -0.06
N SER A 95 -4.61 -10.96 0.57
CA SER A 95 -4.51 -11.25 2.01
C SER A 95 -5.07 -10.13 2.88
N LEU A 96 -4.77 -8.87 2.54
CA LEU A 96 -5.28 -7.69 3.23
C LEU A 96 -6.81 -7.63 3.19
N VAL A 97 -7.41 -7.77 2.00
CA VAL A 97 -8.87 -7.77 1.81
C VAL A 97 -9.51 -8.89 2.63
N GLY A 98 -9.04 -10.13 2.51
CA GLY A 98 -9.61 -11.25 3.25
C GLY A 98 -9.58 -11.04 4.77
N ARG A 99 -8.48 -10.46 5.28
CA ARG A 99 -8.33 -10.13 6.71
C ARG A 99 -9.24 -8.97 7.13
N ILE A 100 -9.40 -7.94 6.30
CA ILE A 100 -10.33 -6.83 6.57
C ILE A 100 -11.76 -7.35 6.63
N LEU A 101 -12.20 -8.13 5.65
CA LEU A 101 -13.57 -8.67 5.60
C LEU A 101 -13.87 -9.56 6.82
N THR A 102 -12.89 -10.38 7.24
CA THR A 102 -12.98 -11.18 8.47
C THR A 102 -13.14 -10.30 9.70
N LYS A 103 -12.33 -9.23 9.83
CA LYS A 103 -12.39 -8.30 10.98
C LYS A 103 -13.66 -7.43 10.96
N ALA A 104 -14.11 -7.02 9.79
CA ALA A 104 -15.34 -6.25 9.58
C ALA A 104 -16.59 -7.11 9.85
N ASN A 105 -16.45 -8.43 9.90
CA ASN A 105 -17.56 -9.39 10.04
C ASN A 105 -18.60 -9.24 8.94
N VAL A 106 -18.13 -8.96 7.71
CA VAL A 106 -18.99 -8.98 6.52
C VAL A 106 -19.29 -10.43 6.25
N ARG A 107 -20.50 -10.88 6.60
CA ARG A 107 -21.00 -12.19 6.15
C ARG A 107 -21.20 -12.07 4.65
N ILE A 108 -20.36 -12.75 3.87
CA ILE A 108 -20.61 -12.99 2.45
C ILE A 108 -21.98 -13.66 2.37
N ALA A 109 -23.00 -12.89 2.00
CA ALA A 109 -24.32 -13.43 1.73
C ALA A 109 -24.19 -14.23 0.44
N LYS A 110 -24.04 -15.56 0.58
CA LYS A 110 -24.16 -16.51 -0.52
C LYS A 110 -25.63 -16.71 -0.88
#